data_AF-B7GL61-F1
#
_entry.id   AF-B7GL61-F1
#
_cell.length_a   1.000
_cell.length_b   1.000
_cell.length_c   1.000
_cell.angle_alpha   90.00
_cell.angle_beta   90.00
_cell.angle_gamma   90.00
#
_symmetry.space_group_name_H-M   'P 1'
#
loop_
_entity.id
_entity.type
_entity.pdbx_description
1 polymer ?
#
loop_
_entity_poly.entity_id
_entity_poly.type
_entity_poly.pdbx_seq_one_letter_code
_entity_poly.pdbx_strand_id
1 'polypeptide(L)'
;MVKMNKFPHREWLMALSLAGAVVVSGEPVASNVLAAPPVQTPMYGDLSVTHASYKPFQWAIANGYVKINTNAKGKGKTVTMVNPTAVLTEADALMGITKYFWGKEVAATKPINKNTNSIYYQVAQKKNLPVKGNMAKSPVLTKGQLAVLLMSAHYGKKVSVETAVQKMYQAGITSGNAVKGKYPKTYQSFGVNDKVTKSVFVLWLYNYNLNKGKLNVVQPKPSQNNSVEKRIPVQTRYGTIYTHYGRTYGTKSQAEYDKAFGIIKARVEKAKKEGWFKDIGTTYMKSLWLYYKEGKRASDYPNDPIMQWGLNVVDGDQDVRYLIEKKGLAVEEVIQLINMKELSFIMEIEAGAKDPLTGEPESIYDSLVLKQYDCNTTANVYLAIADIMGYDGLIIASDTHAETYVKVRGEWVSGVEIMTSNLFDLLEKKTHYILTPPRTGLK
;
A
#
# COMPACT_ATOMS: atom_id res chain seq x y z
N MET A 1 -27.51 22.23 -54.49
CA MET A 1 -27.89 23.24 -53.47
C MET A 1 -28.50 22.52 -52.28
N VAL A 2 -27.79 22.43 -51.15
CA VAL A 2 -28.25 22.64 -49.76
C VAL A 2 -26.95 22.80 -48.96
N LYS A 3 -26.87 23.87 -48.16
CA LYS A 3 -25.65 24.41 -47.54
C LYS A 3 -25.25 23.63 -46.28
N MET A 4 -23.93 23.45 -46.14
CA MET A 4 -23.21 23.13 -44.90
C MET A 4 -23.43 24.21 -43.82
N ASN A 5 -23.41 23.80 -42.55
CA ASN A 5 -22.95 24.67 -41.47
C ASN A 5 -22.11 23.89 -40.44
N LYS A 6 -20.93 24.46 -40.16
CA LYS A 6 -19.95 24.06 -39.16
C LYS A 6 -20.38 24.57 -37.77
N PHE A 7 -20.05 23.86 -36.71
CA PHE A 7 -19.92 24.40 -35.35
C PHE A 7 -18.68 23.81 -34.67
N PRO A 8 -17.78 24.65 -34.13
CA PRO A 8 -16.82 24.24 -33.12
C PRO A 8 -17.00 24.98 -31.78
N HIS A 9 -16.46 24.32 -30.74
CA HIS A 9 -15.93 24.83 -29.46
C HIS A 9 -16.75 25.80 -28.57
N ARG A 10 -16.90 25.41 -27.30
CA ARG A 10 -16.90 26.32 -26.15
C ARG A 10 -16.09 25.76 -24.98
N GLU A 11 -15.07 26.52 -24.60
CA GLU A 11 -14.38 26.48 -23.31
C GLU A 11 -15.05 27.47 -22.32
N TRP A 12 -15.00 27.09 -21.04
CA TRP A 12 -14.79 27.88 -19.81
C TRP A 12 -15.29 29.33 -19.64
N LEU A 13 -16.00 29.56 -18.51
CA LEU A 13 -15.76 30.58 -17.44
C LEU A 13 -17.03 30.69 -16.56
N MET A 14 -17.02 30.24 -15.30
CA MET A 14 -16.83 31.04 -14.07
C MET A 14 -17.63 32.36 -14.03
N ALA A 15 -18.63 32.46 -13.13
CA ALA A 15 -18.76 33.57 -12.17
C ALA A 15 -19.94 33.35 -11.22
N LEU A 16 -19.69 33.65 -9.95
CA LEU A 16 -20.67 33.89 -8.89
C LEU A 16 -21.69 34.95 -9.30
N SER A 17 -22.96 34.74 -8.97
CA SER A 17 -23.96 35.82 -8.87
C SER A 17 -24.27 36.12 -7.40
N LEU A 18 -24.32 37.43 -7.15
CA LEU A 18 -24.56 38.09 -5.88
C LEU A 18 -26.03 38.02 -5.41
N ALA A 19 -26.15 38.02 -4.09
CA ALA A 19 -27.05 38.81 -3.24
C ALA A 19 -28.37 39.38 -3.80
N GLY A 20 -29.47 39.04 -3.11
CA GLY A 20 -30.50 39.98 -2.66
C GLY A 20 -30.59 39.83 -1.13
N ALA A 21 -30.88 40.84 -0.30
CA ALA A 21 -31.62 42.06 -0.56
C ALA A 21 -31.11 43.22 0.30
N VAL A 22 -31.31 44.40 -0.25
CA VAL A 22 -31.13 45.72 0.35
C VAL A 22 -32.35 46.05 1.23
N VAL A 23 -32.12 46.63 2.41
CA VAL A 23 -32.96 47.70 2.96
C VAL A 23 -32.03 48.76 3.55
N VAL A 24 -32.18 49.98 3.06
CA VAL A 24 -31.46 51.20 3.48
C VAL A 24 -32.35 51.96 4.46
N SER A 25 -31.78 52.44 5.57
CA SER A 25 -32.16 53.73 6.16
C SER A 25 -31.08 54.26 7.11
N GLY A 26 -30.53 55.43 6.78
CA GLY A 26 -30.18 56.47 7.77
C GLY A 26 -28.76 56.54 8.36
N GLU A 27 -27.96 57.43 7.78
CA GLU A 27 -26.93 58.30 8.40
C GLU A 27 -25.51 57.76 8.72
N PRO A 28 -24.49 58.66 8.70
CA PRO A 28 -23.17 58.36 8.15
C PRO A 28 -22.21 57.86 9.22
N VAL A 29 -21.76 56.61 9.08
CA VAL A 29 -20.69 56.08 9.94
C VAL A 29 -19.35 56.37 9.28
N ALA A 30 -18.62 57.28 9.92
CA ALA A 30 -17.20 57.51 9.72
C ALA A 30 -16.44 56.19 9.68
N SER A 31 -15.46 56.14 8.77
CA SER A 31 -14.43 55.12 8.61
C SER A 31 -14.05 54.39 9.91
N ASN A 32 -14.54 53.16 10.06
CA ASN A 32 -13.93 52.14 10.90
C ASN A 32 -13.84 50.86 10.09
N VAL A 33 -12.67 50.65 9.48
CA VAL A 33 -12.22 49.33 9.03
C VAL A 33 -12.13 48.48 10.30
N LEU A 34 -13.23 47.82 10.68
CA LEU A 34 -13.21 46.79 11.69
C LEU A 34 -12.42 45.63 11.09
N ALA A 35 -11.14 45.55 11.46
CA ALA A 35 -10.34 44.36 11.31
C ALA A 35 -11.16 43.17 11.82
N ALA A 36 -11.27 42.12 11.01
CA ALA A 36 -11.89 40.87 11.44
C ALA A 36 -11.29 40.47 12.79
N PRO A 37 -12.11 40.11 13.80
CA PRO A 37 -11.59 39.76 15.11
C PRO A 37 -10.56 38.63 14.95
N PRO A 38 -9.40 38.71 15.62
CA PRO A 38 -8.40 37.67 15.53
C PRO A 38 -9.05 36.35 15.97
N VAL A 39 -8.98 35.33 15.10
CA VAL A 39 -9.42 33.97 15.43
C VAL A 39 -8.66 33.55 16.68
N GLN A 40 -9.30 33.62 17.84
CA GLN A 40 -8.70 33.21 19.10
C GLN A 40 -8.39 31.72 19.00
N THR A 41 -7.11 31.39 18.94
CA THR A 41 -6.63 30.02 19.03
C THR A 41 -7.13 29.43 20.36
N PRO A 42 -7.97 28.37 20.37
CA PRO A 42 -8.54 27.85 21.60
C PRO A 42 -7.43 27.37 22.54
N MET A 43 -7.25 28.03 23.68
CA MET A 43 -6.26 27.64 24.69
C MET A 43 -6.77 26.47 25.53
N TYR A 44 -5.94 25.43 25.66
CA TYR A 44 -6.19 24.30 26.55
C TYR A 44 -5.42 24.49 27.86
N GLY A 45 -6.07 24.24 28.99
CA GLY A 45 -5.48 24.49 30.32
C GLY A 45 -4.28 23.61 30.65
N ASP A 46 -4.07 22.52 29.89
CA ASP A 46 -3.10 21.46 30.15
C ASP A 46 -2.28 21.07 28.91
N LEU A 47 -2.32 21.87 27.83
CA LEU A 47 -1.53 21.64 26.62
C LEU A 47 -0.97 22.95 26.06
N SER A 48 0.35 23.10 26.10
CA SER A 48 1.05 24.25 25.52
C SER A 48 0.81 24.38 24.01
N VAL A 49 0.67 25.62 23.52
CA VAL A 49 0.57 25.96 22.10
C VAL A 49 1.80 25.52 21.28
N THR A 50 2.96 25.36 21.94
CA THR A 50 4.20 24.90 21.33
C THR A 50 4.34 23.37 21.33
N HIS A 51 3.45 22.64 22.00
CA HIS A 51 3.50 21.18 22.06
C HIS A 51 3.18 20.59 20.68
N ALA A 52 3.92 19.56 20.25
CA ALA A 52 3.76 18.96 18.92
C ALA A 52 2.33 18.43 18.64
N SER A 53 1.60 18.04 19.68
CA SER A 53 0.22 17.58 19.57
C SER A 53 -0.85 18.68 19.65
N TYR A 54 -0.49 19.95 19.83
CA TYR A 54 -1.47 21.05 19.96
C TYR A 54 -2.38 21.18 18.74
N LYS A 55 -1.79 21.33 17.54
CA LYS A 55 -2.55 21.35 16.26
C LYS A 55 -3.33 20.05 16.02
N PRO A 56 -2.73 18.84 16.20
CA PRO A 56 -3.49 17.59 16.16
C PRO A 56 -4.72 17.56 17.07
N PHE A 57 -4.64 18.09 18.30
CA PHE A 57 -5.80 18.16 19.20
C PHE A 57 -6.89 19.08 18.68
N GLN A 58 -6.55 20.27 18.17
CA GLN A 58 -7.53 21.17 17.54
C GLN A 58 -8.29 20.46 16.42
N TRP A 59 -7.56 19.78 15.54
CA TRP A 59 -8.16 19.02 14.44
C TRP A 59 -9.05 17.87 14.94
N ALA A 60 -8.58 17.07 15.90
CA ALA A 60 -9.34 15.94 16.41
C ALA A 60 -10.60 16.37 17.17
N ILE A 61 -10.56 17.49 17.88
CA ILE A 61 -11.71 18.06 18.59
C ILE A 61 -12.75 18.59 17.60
N ALA A 62 -12.33 19.38 16.60
CA ALA A 62 -13.23 19.94 15.59
C ALA A 62 -13.99 18.87 14.80
N ASN A 63 -13.41 17.68 14.67
CA ASN A 63 -14.02 16.54 13.98
C ASN A 63 -14.64 15.49 14.93
N GLY A 64 -14.62 15.72 16.24
CA GLY A 64 -15.22 14.82 17.23
C GLY A 64 -14.54 13.44 17.37
N TYR A 65 -13.24 13.35 17.03
CA TYR A 65 -12.43 12.12 17.10
C TYR A 65 -11.87 11.85 18.50
N VAL A 66 -12.02 12.77 19.45
CA VAL A 66 -11.50 12.65 20.81
C VAL A 66 -12.48 13.28 21.81
N LYS A 67 -12.63 12.67 23.00
CA LYS A 67 -13.40 13.23 24.12
C LYS A 67 -12.55 14.25 24.87
N ILE A 68 -13.11 15.37 25.30
CA ILE A 68 -12.41 16.39 26.11
C ILE A 68 -13.28 16.79 27.30
N ASN A 69 -12.67 17.40 28.32
CA ASN A 69 -13.41 18.00 29.42
C ASN A 69 -13.48 19.52 29.21
N THR A 70 -14.62 20.01 28.72
CA THR A 70 -14.85 21.45 28.52
C THR A 70 -15.18 22.20 29.80
N ASN A 71 -15.50 21.48 30.89
CA ASN A 71 -16.01 22.03 32.14
C ASN A 71 -15.03 21.83 33.30
N ALA A 72 -13.73 21.67 33.02
CA ALA A 72 -12.74 21.50 34.07
C ALA A 72 -12.54 22.82 34.83
N LYS A 73 -12.24 22.75 36.13
CA LYS A 73 -11.91 23.93 36.94
C LYS A 73 -10.40 24.08 37.05
N GLY A 74 -9.87 25.18 36.53
CA GLY A 74 -8.46 25.57 36.67
C GLY A 74 -8.37 26.95 37.29
N LYS A 75 -7.74 27.08 38.46
CA LYS A 75 -7.60 28.35 39.22
C LYS A 75 -8.93 29.12 39.34
N GLY A 76 -10.03 28.42 39.63
CA GLY A 76 -11.35 29.02 39.82
C GLY A 76 -12.13 29.38 38.54
N LYS A 77 -11.56 29.18 37.34
CA LYS A 77 -12.23 29.42 36.05
C LYS A 77 -12.50 28.11 35.32
N THR A 78 -13.56 28.10 34.52
CA THR A 78 -13.83 27.00 33.58
C THR A 78 -12.77 27.01 32.49
N VAL A 79 -12.05 25.91 32.34
CA VAL A 79 -11.02 25.69 31.33
C VAL A 79 -11.30 24.39 30.58
N THR A 80 -10.95 24.36 29.30
CA THR A 80 -10.98 23.13 28.51
C THR A 80 -9.69 22.34 28.76
N MET A 81 -9.82 21.09 29.19
CA MET A 81 -8.72 20.16 29.38
C MET A 81 -8.76 19.01 28.37
N VAL A 82 -7.61 18.72 27.78
CA VAL A 82 -7.46 17.66 26.76
C VAL A 82 -6.79 16.40 27.29
N ASN A 83 -6.16 16.45 28.46
CA ASN A 83 -5.45 15.39 29.17
C ASN A 83 -4.49 14.61 28.27
N PRO A 84 -3.42 15.23 27.75
CA PRO A 84 -2.58 14.65 26.70
C PRO A 84 -1.88 13.34 27.15
N THR A 85 -1.55 13.21 28.44
CA THR A 85 -0.86 12.05 29.01
C THR A 85 -1.80 10.91 29.41
N ALA A 86 -3.12 11.09 29.32
CA ALA A 86 -4.08 10.06 29.69
C ALA A 86 -3.87 8.80 28.83
N VAL A 87 -3.78 7.64 29.48
CA VAL A 87 -3.66 6.34 28.80
C VAL A 87 -5.00 5.99 28.17
N LEU A 88 -5.00 5.63 26.90
CA LEU A 88 -6.20 5.27 26.17
C LEU A 88 -6.56 3.80 26.34
N THR A 89 -7.87 3.56 26.36
CA THR A 89 -8.44 2.24 26.16
C THR A 89 -8.73 1.99 24.67
N GLU A 90 -8.95 0.73 24.28
CA GLU A 90 -9.32 0.38 22.91
C GLU A 90 -10.59 1.10 22.44
N ALA A 91 -11.61 1.21 23.29
CA ALA A 91 -12.84 1.95 23.01
C ALA A 91 -12.60 3.43 22.66
N ASP A 92 -11.66 4.10 23.34
CA ASP A 92 -11.33 5.49 23.08
C ASP A 92 -10.71 5.67 21.69
N ALA A 93 -9.80 4.75 21.32
CA ALA A 93 -9.20 4.74 19.99
C ALA A 93 -10.22 4.36 18.90
N LEU A 94 -11.06 3.34 19.15
CA LEU A 94 -12.11 2.92 18.22
C LEU A 94 -13.10 4.03 17.94
N MET A 95 -13.48 4.84 18.93
CA MET A 95 -14.30 6.02 18.70
C MET A 95 -13.69 6.92 17.63
N GLY A 96 -12.41 7.30 17.76
CA GLY A 96 -11.78 8.20 16.80
C GLY A 96 -11.56 7.54 15.44
N ILE A 97 -11.09 6.28 15.40
CA ILE A 97 -10.86 5.53 14.15
C ILE A 97 -12.18 5.32 13.39
N THR A 98 -13.22 4.81 14.05
CA THR A 98 -14.49 4.51 13.38
C THR A 98 -15.21 5.76 12.90
N LYS A 99 -15.17 6.87 13.66
CA LYS A 99 -15.70 8.16 13.21
C LYS A 99 -14.93 8.70 12.00
N TYR A 100 -13.60 8.56 12.00
CA TYR A 100 -12.76 9.01 10.88
C TYR A 100 -13.07 8.24 9.59
N PHE A 101 -13.13 6.91 9.64
CA PHE A 101 -13.29 6.08 8.44
C PHE A 101 -14.76 5.87 8.03
N TRP A 102 -15.67 5.82 8.99
CA TRP A 102 -17.07 5.41 8.79
C TRP A 102 -18.05 6.27 9.60
N GLY A 103 -17.82 7.58 9.71
CA GLY A 103 -18.65 8.49 10.52
C GLY A 103 -20.16 8.42 10.26
N LYS A 104 -20.58 8.20 8.99
CA LYS A 104 -22.01 8.01 8.65
C LYS A 104 -22.60 6.74 9.29
N GLU A 105 -21.84 5.65 9.28
CA GLU A 105 -22.28 4.37 9.86
C GLU A 105 -22.31 4.45 11.40
N VAL A 106 -21.33 5.13 12.00
CA VAL A 106 -21.34 5.45 13.44
C VAL A 106 -22.59 6.24 13.82
N ALA A 107 -22.95 7.28 13.04
CA ALA A 107 -24.14 8.09 13.31
C ALA A 107 -25.46 7.31 13.18
N ALA A 108 -25.51 6.32 12.28
CA ALA A 108 -26.69 5.48 12.07
C ALA A 108 -26.81 4.31 13.07
N THR A 109 -25.75 3.98 13.81
CA THR A 109 -25.73 2.81 14.69
C THR A 109 -26.25 3.16 16.08
N LYS A 110 -27.25 2.42 16.56
CA LYS A 110 -27.79 2.57 17.91
C LYS A 110 -26.94 1.79 18.93
N PRO A 111 -26.81 2.29 20.17
CA PRO A 111 -26.12 1.54 21.21
C PRO A 111 -26.96 0.33 21.64
N ILE A 112 -26.32 -0.83 21.82
CA ILE A 112 -27.00 -2.07 22.24
C ILE A 112 -27.33 -2.05 23.74
N ASN A 113 -26.62 -1.22 24.52
CA ASN A 113 -26.80 -1.08 25.96
C ASN A 113 -26.59 0.39 26.37
N LYS A 114 -26.69 0.70 27.67
CA LYS A 114 -26.45 2.06 28.20
C LYS A 114 -25.03 2.59 27.92
N ASN A 115 -24.09 1.73 27.56
CA ASN A 115 -22.74 2.13 27.21
C ASN A 115 -22.66 2.56 25.73
N THR A 116 -22.56 3.87 25.50
CA THR A 116 -22.43 4.45 24.15
C THR A 116 -21.19 3.98 23.39
N ASN A 117 -20.17 3.44 24.06
CA ASN A 117 -19.00 2.88 23.39
C ASN A 117 -19.33 1.58 22.63
N SER A 118 -20.46 0.93 22.92
CA SER A 118 -20.93 -0.26 22.18
C SER A 118 -21.13 0.02 20.69
N ILE A 119 -21.45 1.27 20.31
CA ILE A 119 -21.58 1.71 18.91
C ILE A 119 -20.27 1.46 18.16
N TYR A 120 -19.13 1.86 18.74
CA TYR A 120 -17.84 1.78 18.05
C TYR A 120 -17.36 0.34 17.89
N TYR A 121 -17.66 -0.53 18.87
CA TYR A 121 -17.40 -1.96 18.77
C TYR A 121 -18.26 -2.64 17.70
N GLN A 122 -19.55 -2.29 17.60
CA GLN A 122 -20.43 -2.82 16.55
C GLN A 122 -19.88 -2.49 15.15
N VAL A 123 -19.51 -1.22 14.92
CA VAL A 123 -18.93 -0.79 13.64
C VAL A 123 -17.60 -1.49 13.38
N ALA A 124 -16.71 -1.57 14.39
CA ALA A 124 -15.42 -2.23 14.25
C ALA A 124 -15.55 -3.73 13.90
N GLN A 125 -16.47 -4.44 14.55
CA GLN A 125 -16.76 -5.85 14.26
C GLN A 125 -17.32 -6.04 12.86
N LYS A 126 -18.27 -5.21 12.44
CA LYS A 126 -18.83 -5.24 11.08
C LYS A 126 -17.78 -4.98 10.00
N LYS A 127 -16.72 -4.24 10.32
CA LYS A 127 -15.57 -3.99 9.43
C LYS A 127 -14.42 -4.99 9.62
N ASN A 128 -14.63 -6.06 10.37
CA ASN A 128 -13.63 -7.09 10.67
C ASN A 128 -12.33 -6.51 11.24
N LEU A 129 -12.41 -5.45 12.05
CA LEU A 129 -11.24 -4.92 12.73
C LEU A 129 -10.78 -5.88 13.85
N PRO A 130 -9.46 -6.07 14.02
CA PRO A 130 -8.89 -6.98 15.01
C PRO A 130 -8.94 -6.36 16.42
N VAL A 131 -10.13 -6.25 16.98
CA VAL A 131 -10.36 -5.77 18.35
C VAL A 131 -10.08 -6.87 19.37
N LYS A 132 -9.54 -6.50 20.54
CA LYS A 132 -9.31 -7.42 21.67
C LYS A 132 -10.38 -7.31 22.75
N GLY A 133 -10.96 -6.12 22.91
CA GLY A 133 -12.04 -5.87 23.82
C GLY A 133 -13.39 -6.26 23.24
N ASN A 134 -14.43 -5.93 23.99
CA ASN A 134 -15.83 -6.09 23.56
C ASN A 134 -16.68 -4.96 24.15
N MET A 135 -17.99 -5.02 23.90
CA MET A 135 -18.95 -3.99 24.32
C MET A 135 -19.05 -3.80 25.85
N ALA A 136 -18.51 -4.73 26.66
CA ALA A 136 -18.48 -4.69 28.12
C ALA A 136 -17.10 -4.34 28.69
N LYS A 137 -16.00 -4.76 28.03
CA LYS A 137 -14.63 -4.59 28.53
C LYS A 137 -13.72 -3.98 27.46
N SER A 138 -13.19 -2.80 27.76
CA SER A 138 -12.24 -2.07 26.93
C SER A 138 -10.83 -2.13 27.54
N PRO A 139 -9.91 -2.94 27.02
CA PRO A 139 -8.56 -3.04 27.56
C PRO A 139 -7.75 -1.77 27.30
N VAL A 140 -6.69 -1.57 28.10
CA VAL A 140 -5.67 -0.55 27.82
C VAL A 140 -4.98 -0.88 26.49
N LEU A 141 -4.82 0.13 25.64
CA LEU A 141 -4.28 -0.03 24.30
C LEU A 141 -2.75 0.15 24.29
N THR A 142 -2.04 -0.76 23.61
CA THR A 142 -0.61 -0.59 23.32
C THR A 142 -0.37 0.04 21.96
N LYS A 143 0.81 0.63 21.73
CA LYS A 143 1.16 1.26 20.44
C LYS A 143 1.03 0.28 19.27
N GLY A 144 1.46 -0.97 19.47
CA GLY A 144 1.32 -2.02 18.45
C GLY A 144 -0.15 -2.31 18.11
N GLN A 145 -1.02 -2.35 19.12
CA GLN A 145 -2.46 -2.57 18.91
C GLN A 145 -3.11 -1.40 18.18
N LEU A 146 -2.77 -0.16 18.55
CA LEU A 146 -3.23 1.03 17.84
C LEU A 146 -2.78 1.01 16.37
N ALA A 147 -1.52 0.66 16.11
CA ALA A 147 -0.98 0.57 14.77
C ALA A 147 -1.79 -0.41 13.91
N VAL A 148 -2.02 -1.62 14.44
CA VAL A 148 -2.80 -2.65 13.78
C VAL A 148 -4.23 -2.19 13.51
N LEU A 149 -4.91 -1.56 14.48
CA LEU A 149 -6.27 -1.05 14.29
C LEU A 149 -6.33 0.01 13.18
N LEU A 150 -5.43 1.00 13.23
CA LEU A 150 -5.41 2.10 12.26
C LEU A 150 -5.10 1.61 10.84
N MET A 151 -4.12 0.71 10.69
CA MET A 151 -3.74 0.15 9.40
C MET A 151 -4.75 -0.86 8.87
N SER A 152 -5.38 -1.65 9.75
CA SER A 152 -6.45 -2.56 9.32
C SER A 152 -7.68 -1.79 8.83
N ALA A 153 -7.99 -0.64 9.47
CA ALA A 153 -9.04 0.26 9.01
C ALA A 153 -8.71 0.88 7.64
N HIS A 154 -7.45 1.27 7.43
CA HIS A 154 -7.00 1.80 6.15
C HIS A 154 -7.08 0.79 5.00
N TYR A 155 -6.58 -0.44 5.21
CA TYR A 155 -6.53 -1.46 4.16
C TYR A 155 -7.82 -2.27 4.02
N GLY A 156 -8.79 -2.10 4.93
CA GLY A 156 -10.04 -2.87 4.94
C GLY A 156 -9.86 -4.36 5.27
N LYS A 157 -8.68 -4.76 5.76
CA LYS A 157 -8.33 -6.13 6.15
C LYS A 157 -7.38 -6.12 7.34
N LYS A 158 -7.37 -7.19 8.12
CA LYS A 158 -6.42 -7.36 9.23
C LYS A 158 -4.98 -7.31 8.73
N VAL A 159 -4.13 -6.54 9.39
CA VAL A 159 -2.67 -6.51 9.15
C VAL A 159 -1.88 -7.00 10.37
N SER A 160 -0.68 -7.55 10.16
CA SER A 160 0.23 -7.87 11.25
C SER A 160 0.78 -6.61 11.92
N VAL A 161 1.27 -6.74 13.15
CA VAL A 161 1.83 -5.60 13.90
C VAL A 161 3.12 -5.09 13.25
N GLU A 162 3.95 -5.99 12.72
CA GLU A 162 5.17 -5.67 11.98
C GLU A 162 4.85 -4.87 10.72
N THR A 163 3.86 -5.33 9.95
CA THR A 163 3.39 -4.64 8.74
C THR A 163 2.86 -3.25 9.10
N ALA A 164 2.05 -3.14 10.15
CA ALA A 164 1.50 -1.87 10.59
C ALA A 164 2.60 -0.88 10.99
N VAL A 165 3.56 -1.33 11.80
CA VAL A 165 4.73 -0.55 12.23
C VAL A 165 5.52 -0.04 11.02
N GLN A 166 5.87 -0.93 10.09
CA GLN A 166 6.64 -0.59 8.90
C GLN A 166 5.91 0.45 8.03
N LYS A 167 4.61 0.24 7.77
CA LYS A 167 3.79 1.16 6.96
C LYS A 167 3.64 2.52 7.62
N MET A 168 3.50 2.56 8.94
CA MET A 168 3.44 3.82 9.68
C MET A 168 4.76 4.60 9.63
N TYR A 169 5.91 3.93 9.67
CA TYR A 169 7.20 4.58 9.45
C TYR A 169 7.38 5.07 8.01
N GLN A 170 7.04 4.25 7.02
CA GLN A 170 7.17 4.58 5.59
C GLN A 170 6.32 5.79 5.21
N ALA A 171 5.08 5.85 5.69
CA ALA A 171 4.21 7.00 5.46
C ALA A 171 4.57 8.23 6.32
N GLY A 172 5.51 8.12 7.27
CA GLY A 172 5.85 9.24 8.16
C GLY A 172 4.74 9.57 9.16
N ILE A 173 3.97 8.57 9.58
CA ILE A 173 2.93 8.71 10.60
C ILE A 173 3.56 8.82 11.99
N THR A 174 4.67 8.14 12.20
CA THR A 174 5.44 8.14 13.45
C THR A 174 6.94 8.06 13.18
N SER A 175 7.73 8.55 14.13
CA SER A 175 9.20 8.40 14.18
C SER A 175 9.64 7.41 15.27
N GLY A 176 8.69 6.81 16.01
CA GLY A 176 9.00 5.91 17.11
C GLY A 176 9.53 6.65 18.34
N ASN A 177 10.10 5.91 19.27
CA ASN A 177 10.72 6.42 20.49
C ASN A 177 12.18 6.83 20.22
N ALA A 178 12.64 7.83 20.96
CA ALA A 178 14.05 8.19 20.95
C ALA A 178 14.88 7.13 21.69
N VAL A 179 16.00 6.72 21.09
CA VAL A 179 17.02 5.87 21.68
C VAL A 179 18.33 6.65 21.62
N LYS A 180 18.88 7.04 22.77
CA LYS A 180 20.10 7.87 22.89
C LYS A 180 20.03 9.15 22.04
N GLY A 181 18.90 9.85 22.07
CA GLY A 181 18.67 11.10 21.33
C GLY A 181 18.42 10.95 19.82
N LYS A 182 18.45 9.73 19.28
CA LYS A 182 18.13 9.43 17.88
C LYS A 182 16.78 8.71 17.77
N TYR A 183 16.15 8.76 16.59
CA TYR A 183 14.90 8.06 16.31
C TYR A 183 15.15 6.91 15.32
N PRO A 184 15.80 5.81 15.75
CA PRO A 184 15.94 4.65 14.87
C PRO A 184 14.54 4.15 14.51
N LYS A 185 14.29 3.82 13.25
CA LYS A 185 12.96 3.35 12.79
C LYS A 185 12.88 1.83 12.85
N THR A 186 13.07 1.25 14.04
CA THR A 186 13.06 -0.19 14.26
C THR A 186 11.80 -0.64 14.99
N TYR A 187 11.57 -1.95 15.03
CA TYR A 187 10.45 -2.54 15.75
C TYR A 187 10.57 -2.29 17.27
N GLN A 188 11.78 -2.37 17.82
CA GLN A 188 12.06 -2.12 19.23
C GLN A 188 11.81 -0.66 19.59
N SER A 189 12.34 0.28 18.80
CA SER A 189 12.14 1.70 19.04
C SER A 189 10.71 2.16 18.78
N PHE A 190 9.90 1.40 18.04
CA PHE A 190 8.47 1.69 17.94
C PHE A 190 7.76 1.61 19.31
N GLY A 191 8.27 0.74 20.21
CA GLY A 191 7.68 0.53 21.52
C GLY A 191 6.32 -0.15 21.44
N VAL A 192 6.22 -1.28 20.73
CA VAL A 192 4.93 -1.97 20.45
C VAL A 192 4.11 -2.32 21.71
N ASN A 193 4.78 -2.49 22.84
CA ASN A 193 4.18 -2.80 24.14
C ASN A 193 3.91 -1.57 25.00
N ASP A 194 4.36 -0.39 24.59
CA ASP A 194 4.12 0.86 25.32
C ASP A 194 2.62 1.18 25.32
N LYS A 195 2.13 1.67 26.45
CA LYS A 195 0.76 2.20 26.55
C LYS A 195 0.59 3.42 25.65
N VAL A 196 -0.54 3.50 24.97
CA VAL A 196 -0.88 4.65 24.13
C VAL A 196 -1.42 5.76 25.00
N THR A 197 -0.79 6.93 24.94
CA THR A 197 -1.38 8.16 25.50
C THR A 197 -2.29 8.82 24.46
N LYS A 198 -3.21 9.64 24.95
CA LYS A 198 -4.12 10.42 24.12
C LYS A 198 -3.39 11.32 23.13
N SER A 199 -2.27 11.92 23.55
CA SER A 199 -1.40 12.72 22.67
C SER A 199 -0.82 11.90 21.52
N VAL A 200 -0.37 10.66 21.79
CA VAL A 200 0.15 9.75 20.75
C VAL A 200 -0.94 9.39 19.75
N PHE A 201 -2.12 9.01 20.23
CA PHE A 201 -3.25 8.67 19.37
C PHE A 201 -3.64 9.81 18.44
N VAL A 202 -3.86 10.99 19.01
CA VAL A 202 -4.29 12.18 18.26
C VAL A 202 -3.22 12.59 17.24
N LEU A 203 -1.95 12.56 17.64
CA LEU A 203 -0.83 12.84 16.73
C LEU A 203 -0.77 11.83 15.57
N TRP A 204 -0.91 10.53 15.84
CA TRP A 204 -0.86 9.49 14.81
C TRP A 204 -2.06 9.56 13.87
N LEU A 205 -3.28 9.79 14.38
CA LEU A 205 -4.47 9.92 13.54
C LEU A 205 -4.39 11.18 12.65
N TYR A 206 -3.84 12.28 13.17
CA TYR A 206 -3.59 13.50 12.41
C TYR A 206 -2.51 13.28 11.33
N ASN A 207 -1.36 12.72 11.69
CA ASN A 207 -0.29 12.43 10.73
C ASN A 207 -0.74 11.42 9.68
N TYR A 208 -1.56 10.44 10.05
CA TYR A 208 -2.23 9.56 9.11
C TYR A 208 -3.10 10.37 8.14
N ASN A 209 -3.94 11.29 8.63
CA ASN A 209 -4.78 12.11 7.75
C ASN A 209 -3.97 12.88 6.71
N LEU A 210 -2.80 13.41 7.10
CA LEU A 210 -1.89 14.12 6.21
C LEU A 210 -1.14 13.21 5.24
N ASN A 211 -0.78 12.00 5.69
CA ASN A 211 0.15 11.13 4.97
C ASN A 211 -0.50 9.87 4.37
N LYS A 212 -1.82 9.67 4.51
CA LYS A 212 -2.51 8.47 4.03
C LYS A 212 -2.34 8.23 2.53
N GLY A 213 -2.09 9.26 1.73
CA GLY A 213 -1.73 9.12 0.32
C GLY A 213 -0.38 8.41 0.06
N LYS A 214 0.50 8.36 1.07
CA LYS A 214 1.77 7.60 1.04
C LYS A 214 1.59 6.14 1.47
N LEU A 215 0.46 5.80 2.09
CA LEU A 215 0.10 4.42 2.44
C LEU A 215 -0.50 3.66 1.27
N ASN A 216 -0.65 4.32 0.11
CA ASN A 216 -1.15 3.70 -1.11
C ASN A 216 -0.42 2.39 -1.37
N VAL A 217 -1.20 1.32 -1.37
CA VAL A 217 -0.94 0.14 -2.18
C VAL A 217 -1.03 0.63 -3.61
N VAL A 218 0.11 0.87 -4.26
CA VAL A 218 0.15 0.68 -5.70
C VAL A 218 0.22 -0.83 -5.90
N GLN A 219 -0.93 -1.48 -5.85
CA GLN A 219 -1.24 -2.42 -6.93
C GLN A 219 -1.74 -1.51 -8.04
N PRO A 220 -1.28 -1.65 -9.29
CA PRO A 220 -1.92 -0.94 -10.37
C PRO A 220 -3.39 -1.37 -10.36
N LYS A 221 -4.27 -0.39 -10.39
CA LYS A 221 -5.63 -0.67 -10.79
C LYS A 221 -5.57 -1.03 -12.28
N PRO A 222 -6.12 -2.17 -12.75
CA PRO A 222 -6.33 -2.35 -14.17
C PRO A 222 -7.23 -1.20 -14.63
N SER A 223 -6.75 -0.47 -15.65
CA SER A 223 -7.48 0.64 -16.25
C SER A 223 -8.86 0.16 -16.69
N GLN A 224 -9.92 0.71 -16.08
CA GLN A 224 -11.27 0.62 -16.61
C GLN A 224 -11.65 1.96 -17.26
N ASN A 225 -11.83 1.86 -18.58
CA ASN A 225 -12.56 2.70 -19.53
C ASN A 225 -11.89 3.95 -20.15
N ASN A 226 -11.56 3.76 -21.44
CA ASN A 226 -11.77 4.65 -22.58
C ASN A 226 -11.14 6.05 -22.55
N SER A 227 -9.81 6.10 -22.53
CA SER A 227 -9.05 7.18 -23.14
C SER A 227 -7.82 6.57 -23.79
N VAL A 228 -7.49 6.98 -25.02
CA VAL A 228 -6.30 6.59 -25.79
C VAL A 228 -5.12 6.30 -24.84
N GLU A 229 -4.70 5.04 -24.78
CA GLU A 229 -3.72 4.56 -23.80
C GLU A 229 -2.43 5.38 -23.94
N LYS A 230 -2.17 6.28 -22.98
CA LYS A 230 -1.04 7.21 -23.06
C LYS A 230 0.26 6.41 -23.05
N ARG A 231 0.90 6.31 -24.22
CA ARG A 231 2.17 5.62 -24.37
C ARG A 231 3.34 6.52 -23.98
N ILE A 232 4.36 5.92 -23.39
CA ILE A 232 5.59 6.53 -22.91
C ILE A 232 6.67 6.34 -23.98
N PRO A 233 7.22 7.43 -24.55
CA PRO A 233 8.30 7.33 -25.52
C PRO A 233 9.60 6.89 -24.83
N VAL A 234 10.25 5.88 -25.39
CA VAL A 234 11.57 5.38 -24.98
C VAL A 234 12.52 5.51 -26.17
N GLN A 235 13.64 6.19 -25.97
CA GLN A 235 14.66 6.33 -27.01
C GLN A 235 15.56 5.09 -27.03
N THR A 236 15.78 4.54 -28.22
CA THR A 236 16.66 3.39 -28.46
C THR A 236 17.67 3.74 -29.56
N ARG A 237 18.67 2.87 -29.78
CA ARG A 237 19.59 3.01 -30.92
C ARG A 237 18.90 2.91 -32.29
N TYR A 238 17.68 2.38 -32.35
CA TYR A 238 16.91 2.16 -33.57
C TYR A 238 15.78 3.19 -33.77
N GLY A 239 15.65 4.15 -32.85
CA GLY A 239 14.59 5.16 -32.86
C GLY A 239 13.70 5.12 -31.62
N THR A 240 12.63 5.91 -31.64
CA THR A 240 11.68 6.03 -30.52
C THR A 240 10.64 4.92 -30.56
N ILE A 241 10.47 4.21 -29.45
CA ILE A 241 9.41 3.22 -29.24
C ILE A 241 8.43 3.76 -28.19
N TYR A 242 7.13 3.73 -28.48
CA TYR A 242 6.05 4.16 -27.60
C TYR A 242 5.50 2.95 -26.84
N THR A 243 5.76 2.95 -25.53
CA THR A 243 5.55 1.79 -24.65
C THR A 243 4.47 2.04 -23.59
N HIS A 244 3.90 1.00 -23.00
CA HIS A 244 2.90 1.13 -21.94
C HIS A 244 3.52 1.48 -20.58
N TYR A 245 4.75 1.03 -20.32
CA TYR A 245 5.38 1.09 -18.99
C TYR A 245 6.79 1.72 -18.99
N GLY A 246 7.18 2.39 -20.08
CA GLY A 246 8.48 3.07 -20.17
C GLY A 246 9.64 2.10 -20.40
N ARG A 247 9.37 0.93 -21.00
CA ARG A 247 10.34 -0.14 -21.26
C ARG A 247 10.06 -0.82 -22.59
N THR A 248 11.11 -1.13 -23.34
CA THR A 248 11.03 -1.81 -24.63
C THR A 248 11.12 -3.33 -24.51
N TYR A 249 11.57 -3.84 -23.36
CA TYR A 249 11.75 -5.28 -23.11
C TYR A 249 12.62 -5.96 -24.18
N GLY A 250 13.74 -5.31 -24.52
CA GLY A 250 14.71 -5.76 -25.54
C GLY A 250 14.30 -5.51 -26.99
N THR A 251 13.04 -5.11 -27.28
CA THR A 251 12.57 -4.95 -28.67
C THR A 251 13.26 -3.79 -29.40
N LYS A 252 13.46 -3.97 -30.71
CA LYS A 252 14.24 -3.08 -31.58
C LYS A 252 13.35 -2.13 -32.39
N SER A 253 12.05 -2.42 -32.51
CA SER A 253 11.10 -1.60 -33.26
C SER A 253 9.73 -1.52 -32.59
N GLN A 254 8.94 -0.51 -32.98
CA GLN A 254 7.55 -0.37 -32.52
C GLN A 254 6.70 -1.60 -32.88
N ALA A 255 6.92 -2.20 -34.05
CA ALA A 255 6.18 -3.37 -34.51
C ALA A 255 6.49 -4.61 -33.68
N GLU A 256 7.76 -4.83 -33.33
CA GLU A 256 8.16 -5.91 -32.42
C GLU A 256 7.53 -5.74 -31.04
N TYR A 257 7.62 -4.52 -30.49
CA TYR A 257 7.01 -4.17 -29.20
C TYR A 257 5.51 -4.45 -29.20
N ASP A 258 4.77 -3.89 -30.16
CA ASP A 258 3.31 -4.01 -30.20
C ASP A 258 2.84 -5.46 -30.32
N LYS A 259 3.54 -6.26 -31.14
CA LYS A 259 3.20 -7.67 -31.33
C LYS A 259 3.47 -8.48 -30.08
N ALA A 260 4.69 -8.43 -29.54
CA ALA A 260 5.08 -9.25 -28.41
C ALA A 260 4.39 -8.81 -27.11
N PHE A 261 4.33 -7.50 -26.85
CA PHE A 261 3.65 -6.96 -25.67
C PHE A 261 2.14 -7.23 -25.72
N GLY A 262 1.54 -7.20 -26.92
CA GLY A 262 0.13 -7.57 -27.13
C GLY A 262 -0.18 -9.01 -26.68
N ILE A 263 0.70 -9.96 -26.98
CA ILE A 263 0.57 -11.37 -26.56
C ILE A 263 0.59 -11.46 -25.02
N ILE A 264 1.57 -10.83 -24.37
CA ILE A 264 1.70 -10.82 -22.89
C ILE A 264 0.48 -10.17 -22.25
N LYS A 265 0.09 -8.98 -22.72
CA LYS A 265 -1.06 -8.26 -22.18
C LYS A 265 -2.34 -9.10 -22.29
N ALA A 266 -2.59 -9.73 -23.43
CA ALA A 266 -3.75 -10.60 -23.62
C ALA A 266 -3.73 -11.80 -22.66
N ARG A 267 -2.58 -12.46 -22.52
CA ARG A 267 -2.43 -13.64 -21.64
C ARG A 267 -2.58 -13.29 -20.16
N VAL A 268 -1.97 -12.20 -19.70
CA VAL A 268 -2.09 -11.73 -18.31
C VAL A 268 -3.52 -11.31 -17.99
N GLU A 269 -4.20 -10.59 -18.87
CA GLU A 269 -5.60 -10.18 -18.64
C GLU A 269 -6.55 -11.39 -18.65
N LYS A 270 -6.29 -12.42 -19.48
CA LYS A 270 -7.00 -13.70 -19.41
C LYS A 270 -6.75 -14.40 -18.06
N ALA A 271 -5.50 -14.54 -17.65
CA ALA A 271 -5.11 -15.16 -16.38
C ALA A 271 -5.73 -14.44 -15.16
N LYS A 272 -5.82 -13.11 -15.18
CA LYS A 272 -6.51 -12.32 -14.14
C LYS A 272 -8.00 -12.67 -14.05
N LYS A 273 -8.69 -12.77 -15.19
CA LYS A 273 -10.13 -13.11 -15.25
C LYS A 273 -10.42 -14.53 -14.77
N GLU A 274 -9.53 -15.46 -15.08
CA GLU A 274 -9.63 -16.87 -14.70
C GLU A 274 -9.21 -17.11 -13.23
N GLY A 275 -8.71 -16.08 -12.53
CA GLY A 275 -8.24 -16.21 -11.16
C GLY A 275 -6.90 -16.95 -11.01
N TRP A 276 -6.21 -17.20 -12.12
CA TRP A 276 -5.01 -18.03 -12.21
C TRP A 276 -3.90 -17.62 -11.24
N PHE A 277 -3.70 -16.31 -11.01
CA PHE A 277 -2.69 -15.82 -10.07
C PHE A 277 -2.93 -16.22 -8.60
N LYS A 278 -4.12 -16.73 -8.26
CA LYS A 278 -4.46 -17.27 -6.94
C LYS A 278 -4.63 -18.79 -6.96
N ASP A 279 -4.44 -19.41 -8.12
CA ASP A 279 -4.63 -20.84 -8.29
C ASP A 279 -3.53 -21.60 -7.56
N ILE A 280 -3.91 -22.74 -6.98
CA ILE A 280 -3.03 -23.64 -6.24
C ILE A 280 -2.72 -24.80 -7.19
N GLY A 281 -1.91 -24.51 -8.21
CA GLY A 281 -1.68 -25.42 -9.33
C GLY A 281 -0.62 -26.50 -9.06
N THR A 282 0.25 -26.30 -8.07
CA THR A 282 1.37 -27.21 -7.78
C THR A 282 1.31 -27.79 -6.37
N THR A 283 1.96 -28.94 -6.18
CA THR A 283 2.13 -29.56 -4.84
C THR A 283 2.76 -28.57 -3.87
N TYR A 284 3.77 -27.82 -4.29
CA TYR A 284 4.43 -26.83 -3.45
C TYR A 284 3.49 -25.70 -3.03
N MET A 285 2.70 -25.12 -3.95
CA MET A 285 1.69 -24.10 -3.60
C MET A 285 0.61 -24.65 -2.66
N LYS A 286 0.20 -25.91 -2.85
CA LYS A 286 -0.73 -26.57 -1.94
C LYS A 286 -0.14 -26.74 -0.55
N SER A 287 1.13 -27.13 -0.46
CA SER A 287 1.86 -27.22 0.81
C SER A 287 2.02 -25.84 1.47
N LEU A 288 2.25 -24.77 0.70
CA LEU A 288 2.27 -23.39 1.23
C LEU A 288 0.95 -23.02 1.90
N TRP A 289 -0.17 -23.32 1.22
CA TRP A 289 -1.50 -23.09 1.75
C TRP A 289 -1.74 -23.87 3.04
N LEU A 290 -1.54 -25.18 3.01
CA LEU A 290 -1.76 -26.06 4.16
C LEU A 290 -0.89 -25.66 5.36
N TYR A 291 0.39 -25.34 5.14
CA TYR A 291 1.32 -25.00 6.21
C TYR A 291 0.97 -23.68 6.89
N TYR A 292 0.74 -22.61 6.10
CA TYR A 292 0.62 -21.25 6.62
C TYR A 292 -0.83 -20.78 6.84
N LYS A 293 -1.83 -21.34 6.13
CA LYS A 293 -3.26 -21.03 6.38
C LYS A 293 -3.92 -22.00 7.33
N GLU A 294 -3.63 -23.29 7.18
CA GLU A 294 -4.33 -24.35 7.92
C GLU A 294 -3.51 -24.92 9.08
N GLY A 295 -2.24 -24.52 9.22
CA GLY A 295 -1.36 -24.95 10.31
C GLY A 295 -0.94 -26.42 10.21
N LYS A 296 -1.08 -27.04 9.03
CA LYS A 296 -0.74 -28.45 8.82
C LYS A 296 0.77 -28.68 8.80
N ARG A 297 1.19 -29.88 9.19
CA ARG A 297 2.58 -30.34 9.22
C ARG A 297 2.70 -31.67 8.50
N ALA A 298 3.91 -32.03 8.08
CA ALA A 298 4.16 -33.31 7.40
C ALA A 298 3.66 -34.51 8.22
N SER A 299 3.78 -34.45 9.55
CA SER A 299 3.25 -35.47 10.47
C SER A 299 1.73 -35.70 10.38
N ASP A 300 0.96 -34.74 9.85
CA ASP A 300 -0.49 -34.88 9.67
C ASP A 300 -0.86 -35.76 8.47
N TYR A 301 0.13 -36.10 7.63
CA TYR A 301 -0.05 -36.86 6.38
C TYR A 301 0.82 -38.13 6.36
N PRO A 302 0.75 -39.03 7.35
CA PRO A 302 1.67 -40.16 7.51
C PRO A 302 1.69 -41.14 6.30
N ASN A 303 0.62 -41.17 5.51
CA ASN A 303 0.46 -42.07 4.35
C ASN A 303 0.53 -41.36 2.98
N ASP A 304 0.89 -40.07 2.94
CA ASP A 304 1.04 -39.29 1.70
C ASP A 304 2.48 -38.73 1.61
N PRO A 305 3.41 -39.49 1.01
CA PRO A 305 4.82 -39.10 0.96
C PRO A 305 5.06 -37.83 0.13
N ILE A 306 4.22 -37.56 -0.88
CA ILE A 306 4.32 -36.35 -1.71
C ILE A 306 3.95 -35.12 -0.88
N MET A 307 2.88 -35.21 -0.08
CA MET A 307 2.47 -34.11 0.79
C MET A 307 3.44 -33.90 1.95
N GLN A 308 3.99 -34.97 2.53
CA GLN A 308 5.05 -34.86 3.54
C GLN A 308 6.26 -34.11 2.99
N TRP A 309 6.74 -34.52 1.80
CA TRP A 309 7.84 -33.84 1.13
C TRP A 309 7.52 -32.36 0.91
N GLY A 310 6.37 -32.04 0.32
CA GLY A 310 5.99 -30.64 0.05
C GLY A 310 5.90 -29.79 1.31
N LEU A 311 5.33 -30.32 2.40
CA LEU A 311 5.25 -29.62 3.69
C LEU A 311 6.62 -29.45 4.35
N ASN A 312 7.52 -30.44 4.23
CA ASN A 312 8.90 -30.33 4.72
C ASN A 312 9.72 -29.33 3.90
N VAL A 313 9.52 -29.26 2.58
CA VAL A 313 10.14 -28.24 1.74
C VAL A 313 9.70 -26.85 2.18
N VAL A 314 8.39 -26.64 2.36
CA VAL A 314 7.85 -25.36 2.85
C VAL A 314 8.36 -25.00 4.25
N ASP A 315 8.52 -25.98 5.14
CA ASP A 315 9.08 -25.77 6.47
C ASP A 315 10.57 -25.40 6.44
N GLY A 316 11.32 -25.92 5.46
CA GLY A 316 12.73 -25.60 5.24
C GLY A 316 12.97 -24.31 4.45
N ASP A 317 11.95 -23.77 3.79
CA ASP A 317 12.07 -22.61 2.90
C ASP A 317 12.21 -21.30 3.68
N GLN A 318 13.46 -20.85 3.84
CA GLN A 318 13.79 -19.66 4.62
C GLN A 318 13.28 -18.37 3.99
N ASP A 319 13.23 -18.29 2.66
CA ASP A 319 12.82 -17.10 1.93
C ASP A 319 11.31 -16.89 2.06
N VAL A 320 10.53 -17.94 1.81
CA VAL A 320 9.09 -17.90 2.04
C VAL A 320 8.77 -17.61 3.50
N ARG A 321 9.46 -18.28 4.44
CA ARG A 321 9.29 -18.02 5.88
C ARG A 321 9.56 -16.55 6.19
N TYR A 322 10.65 -15.98 5.67
CA TYR A 322 10.97 -14.58 5.87
C TYR A 322 9.90 -13.65 5.27
N LEU A 323 9.44 -13.92 4.05
CA LEU A 323 8.42 -13.12 3.38
C LEU A 323 7.08 -13.15 4.15
N ILE A 324 6.64 -14.31 4.61
CA ILE A 324 5.37 -14.44 5.34
C ILE A 324 5.52 -13.94 6.78
N GLU A 325 6.47 -14.46 7.54
CA GLU A 325 6.56 -14.21 8.98
C GLU A 325 7.23 -12.87 9.33
N LYS A 326 8.20 -12.42 8.52
CA LYS A 326 8.93 -11.15 8.79
C LYS A 326 8.41 -10.00 7.96
N LYS A 327 8.08 -10.22 6.68
CA LYS A 327 7.52 -9.18 5.80
C LYS A 327 5.99 -9.16 5.77
N GLY A 328 5.35 -10.14 6.41
CA GLY A 328 3.91 -10.19 6.63
C GLY A 328 3.09 -10.56 5.41
N LEU A 329 3.70 -11.09 4.34
CA LEU A 329 2.97 -11.43 3.10
C LEU A 329 1.89 -12.46 3.41
N ALA A 330 0.71 -12.28 2.83
CA ALA A 330 -0.28 -13.34 2.83
C ALA A 330 0.17 -14.47 1.88
N VAL A 331 -0.24 -15.71 2.17
CA VAL A 331 0.09 -16.86 1.33
C VAL A 331 -0.37 -16.67 -0.12
N GLU A 332 -1.52 -16.02 -0.32
CA GLU A 332 -2.04 -15.66 -1.63
C GLU A 332 -1.12 -14.69 -2.38
N GLU A 333 -0.45 -13.77 -1.67
CA GLU A 333 0.53 -12.87 -2.29
C GLU A 333 1.79 -13.63 -2.69
N VAL A 334 2.24 -14.61 -1.89
CA VAL A 334 3.37 -15.48 -2.23
C VAL A 334 3.05 -16.33 -3.47
N ILE A 335 1.88 -16.98 -3.48
CA ILE A 335 1.40 -17.75 -4.64
C ILE A 335 1.33 -16.89 -5.90
N GLN A 336 0.84 -15.65 -5.79
CA GLN A 336 0.81 -14.72 -6.93
C GLN A 336 2.21 -14.44 -7.49
N LEU A 337 3.23 -14.29 -6.65
CA LEU A 337 4.59 -14.04 -7.11
C LEU A 337 5.18 -15.26 -7.84
N ILE A 338 4.94 -16.47 -7.31
CA ILE A 338 5.33 -17.72 -7.97
C ILE A 338 4.64 -17.84 -9.33
N ASN A 339 3.32 -17.69 -9.34
CA ASN A 339 2.51 -17.74 -10.55
C ASN A 339 3.00 -16.71 -11.60
N MET A 340 3.36 -15.48 -11.21
CA MET A 340 3.89 -14.52 -12.17
C MET A 340 5.20 -15.00 -12.84
N LYS A 341 6.09 -15.65 -12.10
CA LYS A 341 7.33 -16.26 -12.63
C LYS A 341 7.01 -17.49 -13.48
N GLU A 342 6.14 -18.38 -13.02
CA GLU A 342 5.72 -19.55 -13.80
C GLU A 342 5.05 -19.17 -15.12
N LEU A 343 4.26 -18.09 -15.14
CA LEU A 343 3.60 -17.63 -16.36
C LEU A 343 4.59 -17.23 -17.44
N SER A 344 5.77 -16.68 -17.11
CA SER A 344 6.76 -16.38 -18.15
C SER A 344 7.20 -17.66 -18.85
N PHE A 345 7.60 -18.68 -18.09
CA PHE A 345 7.99 -19.97 -18.67
C PHE A 345 6.86 -20.64 -19.46
N ILE A 346 5.64 -20.64 -18.92
CA ILE A 346 4.46 -21.21 -19.59
C ILE A 346 4.23 -20.53 -20.94
N MET A 347 4.35 -19.20 -21.00
CA MET A 347 4.16 -18.46 -22.26
C MET A 347 5.19 -18.83 -23.33
N GLU A 348 6.45 -19.03 -22.94
CA GLU A 348 7.52 -19.43 -23.86
C GLU A 348 7.32 -20.87 -24.34
N ILE A 349 6.88 -21.77 -23.45
CA ILE A 349 6.49 -23.14 -23.79
C ILE A 349 5.28 -23.14 -24.75
N GLU A 350 4.24 -22.36 -24.46
CA GLU A 350 3.04 -22.20 -25.30
C GLU A 350 3.40 -21.65 -26.69
N ALA A 351 4.41 -20.77 -26.79
CA ALA A 351 4.92 -20.27 -28.06
C ALA A 351 5.74 -21.32 -28.85
N GLY A 352 6.21 -22.38 -28.17
CA GLY A 352 7.13 -23.38 -28.70
C GLY A 352 8.54 -22.85 -28.83
N ALA A 353 8.95 -21.94 -27.94
CA ALA A 353 10.29 -21.36 -27.94
C ALA A 353 11.36 -22.40 -27.58
N LYS A 354 12.54 -22.27 -28.21
CA LYS A 354 13.69 -23.16 -27.96
C LYS A 354 14.96 -22.34 -27.76
N ASP A 355 15.85 -22.85 -26.93
CA ASP A 355 17.16 -22.23 -26.73
C ASP A 355 18.04 -22.45 -27.96
N PRO A 356 18.47 -21.39 -28.67
CA PRO A 356 19.37 -21.52 -29.81
C PRO A 356 20.83 -21.80 -29.39
N LEU A 357 21.16 -21.72 -28.10
CA LEU A 357 22.50 -21.85 -27.53
C LEU A 357 23.51 -20.83 -28.06
N THR A 358 23.01 -19.67 -28.49
CA THR A 358 23.84 -18.57 -29.02
C THR A 358 23.99 -17.41 -28.04
N GLY A 359 23.11 -17.30 -27.04
CA GLY A 359 23.04 -16.14 -26.13
C GLY A 359 22.59 -14.84 -26.81
N GLU A 360 22.08 -14.92 -28.04
CA GLU A 360 21.64 -13.77 -28.84
C GLU A 360 20.17 -13.35 -28.67
N PRO A 361 19.22 -14.21 -28.24
CA PRO A 361 17.87 -13.75 -27.93
C PRO A 361 17.91 -12.75 -26.76
N GLU A 362 17.30 -11.57 -26.91
CA GLU A 362 17.38 -10.54 -25.86
C GLU A 362 16.02 -9.91 -25.53
N SER A 363 14.99 -10.21 -26.33
CA SER A 363 13.70 -9.52 -26.25
C SER A 363 12.50 -10.44 -26.08
N ILE A 364 11.40 -9.87 -25.59
CA ILE A 364 10.09 -10.56 -25.58
C ILE A 364 9.63 -10.97 -26.98
N TYR A 365 10.13 -10.32 -28.04
CA TYR A 365 9.80 -10.65 -29.41
C TYR A 365 10.54 -11.90 -29.88
N ASP A 366 11.82 -12.04 -29.52
CA ASP A 366 12.62 -13.23 -29.84
C ASP A 366 11.96 -14.48 -29.26
N SER A 367 11.54 -14.40 -28.00
CA SER A 367 10.90 -15.51 -27.31
C SER A 367 9.48 -15.82 -27.82
N LEU A 368 8.59 -14.82 -27.84
CA LEU A 368 7.17 -15.09 -28.10
C LEU A 368 6.78 -15.09 -29.58
N VAL A 369 7.64 -14.56 -30.46
CA VAL A 369 7.37 -14.46 -31.90
C VAL A 369 8.38 -15.24 -32.73
N LEU A 370 9.68 -15.09 -32.46
CA LEU A 370 10.72 -15.86 -33.17
C LEU A 370 10.94 -17.25 -32.57
N LYS A 371 10.34 -17.54 -31.41
CA LYS A 371 10.40 -18.83 -30.71
C LYS A 371 11.83 -19.19 -30.30
N GLN A 372 12.58 -18.18 -29.85
CA GLN A 372 13.93 -18.33 -29.34
C GLN A 372 13.96 -17.80 -27.91
N TYR A 373 14.15 -18.69 -26.93
CA TYR A 373 14.23 -18.27 -25.54
C TYR A 373 15.66 -18.41 -25.02
N ASP A 374 16.02 -17.55 -24.07
CA ASP A 374 17.19 -17.67 -23.22
C ASP A 374 16.88 -16.98 -21.86
N CYS A 375 17.88 -16.82 -20.98
CA CYS A 375 17.65 -16.15 -19.70
C CYS A 375 17.25 -14.67 -19.86
N ASN A 376 17.77 -13.96 -20.86
CA ASN A 376 17.45 -12.56 -21.11
C ASN A 376 16.00 -12.39 -21.57
N THR A 377 15.54 -13.24 -22.49
CA THR A 377 14.16 -13.19 -22.97
C THR A 377 13.19 -13.54 -21.87
N THR A 378 13.44 -14.61 -21.09
CA THR A 378 12.56 -15.02 -20.00
C THR A 378 12.46 -13.92 -18.95
N ALA A 379 13.59 -13.31 -18.58
CA ALA A 379 13.60 -12.16 -17.67
C ALA A 379 12.76 -11.01 -18.23
N ASN A 380 12.90 -10.66 -19.51
CA ASN A 380 12.07 -9.62 -20.12
C ASN A 380 10.56 -9.97 -20.16
N VAL A 381 10.20 -11.23 -20.40
CA VAL A 381 8.79 -11.69 -20.33
C VAL A 381 8.26 -11.54 -18.90
N TYR A 382 9.02 -12.01 -17.89
CA TYR A 382 8.63 -11.89 -16.50
C TYR A 382 8.51 -10.41 -16.07
N LEU A 383 9.44 -9.54 -16.49
CA LEU A 383 9.38 -8.11 -16.22
C LEU A 383 8.13 -7.45 -16.83
N ALA A 384 7.76 -7.82 -18.06
CA ALA A 384 6.55 -7.32 -18.70
C ALA A 384 5.28 -7.77 -17.95
N ILE A 385 5.23 -9.03 -17.51
CA ILE A 385 4.14 -9.54 -16.64
C ILE A 385 4.10 -8.73 -15.34
N ALA A 386 5.25 -8.51 -14.70
CA ALA A 386 5.37 -7.74 -13.48
C ALA A 386 4.87 -6.30 -13.63
N ASP A 387 5.16 -5.63 -14.75
CA ASP A 387 4.67 -4.29 -15.04
C ASP A 387 3.15 -4.25 -15.28
N ILE A 388 2.57 -5.26 -15.96
CA ILE A 388 1.10 -5.38 -16.14
C ILE A 388 0.39 -5.70 -14.81
N MET A 389 1.06 -6.44 -13.93
CA MET A 389 0.66 -6.67 -12.54
C MET A 389 1.03 -5.49 -11.62
N GLY A 390 1.78 -4.52 -12.17
CA GLY A 390 2.25 -3.23 -11.63
C GLY A 390 3.05 -3.31 -10.35
N TYR A 391 3.87 -4.34 -10.31
CA TYR A 391 5.08 -4.33 -9.53
C TYR A 391 6.10 -3.40 -10.19
N ASP A 392 6.96 -2.82 -9.37
CA ASP A 392 8.25 -2.34 -9.88
C ASP A 392 9.19 -3.53 -9.95
N GLY A 393 10.00 -3.59 -10.99
CA GLY A 393 10.89 -4.73 -11.23
C GLY A 393 12.20 -4.28 -11.83
N LEU A 394 13.22 -5.11 -11.78
CA LEU A 394 14.52 -4.88 -12.42
C LEU A 394 15.04 -6.20 -12.97
N ILE A 395 16.00 -6.13 -13.90
CA ILE A 395 16.74 -7.30 -14.37
C ILE A 395 18.20 -7.15 -13.96
N ILE A 396 18.72 -8.16 -13.27
CA ILE A 396 20.15 -8.32 -13.03
C ILE A 396 20.63 -9.44 -13.94
N ALA A 397 21.74 -9.20 -14.62
CA ALA A 397 22.35 -10.16 -15.51
C ALA A 397 23.85 -10.33 -15.21
N SER A 398 24.39 -11.44 -15.69
CA SER A 398 25.80 -11.76 -15.82
C SER A 398 26.04 -12.28 -17.24
N ASP A 399 27.25 -12.76 -17.53
CA ASP A 399 27.56 -13.37 -18.82
C ASP A 399 26.84 -14.70 -19.05
N THR A 400 26.25 -15.31 -18.01
CA THR A 400 25.66 -16.65 -18.08
C THR A 400 24.22 -16.72 -17.58
N HIS A 401 23.66 -15.66 -17.00
CA HIS A 401 22.32 -15.68 -16.44
C HIS A 401 21.69 -14.28 -16.44
N ALA A 402 20.37 -14.23 -16.53
CA ALA A 402 19.59 -13.02 -16.28
C ALA A 402 18.32 -13.37 -15.51
N GLU A 403 18.00 -12.54 -14.52
CA GLU A 403 16.90 -12.80 -13.60
C GLU A 403 16.13 -11.52 -13.31
N THR A 404 14.80 -11.64 -13.27
CA THR A 404 13.93 -10.53 -12.91
C THR A 404 13.64 -10.55 -11.44
N TYR A 405 13.83 -9.41 -10.80
CA TYR A 405 13.45 -9.18 -9.42
C TYR A 405 12.32 -8.16 -9.34
N VAL A 406 11.27 -8.48 -8.59
CA VAL A 406 10.14 -7.58 -8.31
C VAL A 406 10.20 -7.04 -6.90
N LYS A 407 9.84 -5.76 -6.72
CA LYS A 407 9.88 -5.09 -5.43
C LYS A 407 8.62 -5.38 -4.62
N VAL A 408 8.77 -6.04 -3.48
CA VAL A 408 7.67 -6.38 -2.57
C VAL A 408 8.04 -6.03 -1.14
N ARG A 409 7.32 -5.06 -0.57
CA ARG A 409 7.47 -4.62 0.85
C ARG A 409 8.90 -4.26 1.28
N GLY A 410 9.68 -3.75 0.33
CA GLY A 410 11.07 -3.34 0.54
C GLY A 410 12.10 -4.40 0.19
N GLU A 411 11.67 -5.61 -0.15
CA GLU A 411 12.52 -6.67 -0.67
C GLU A 411 12.45 -6.73 -2.20
N TRP A 412 13.49 -7.27 -2.81
CA TRP A 412 13.53 -7.63 -4.22
C TRP A 412 13.49 -9.16 -4.30
N VAL A 413 12.52 -9.71 -5.04
CA VAL A 413 12.31 -11.16 -5.11
C VAL A 413 12.15 -11.64 -6.55
N SER A 414 12.65 -12.81 -6.89
CA SER A 414 12.31 -13.52 -8.13
C SER A 414 11.40 -14.70 -7.80
N GLY A 415 10.11 -14.59 -8.12
CA GLY A 415 9.10 -15.47 -7.53
C GLY A 415 9.08 -15.28 -6.01
N VAL A 416 9.67 -16.21 -5.27
CA VAL A 416 9.83 -16.12 -3.80
C VAL A 416 11.26 -15.98 -3.34
N GLU A 417 12.22 -16.14 -4.25
CA GLU A 417 13.66 -16.12 -3.93
C GLU A 417 14.09 -14.69 -3.66
N ILE A 418 14.63 -14.44 -2.47
CA ILE A 418 15.03 -13.11 -2.04
C ILE A 418 16.38 -12.77 -2.66
N MET A 419 16.49 -11.56 -3.19
CA MET A 419 17.77 -11.02 -3.64
C MET A 419 18.75 -10.95 -2.45
N THR A 420 19.80 -11.75 -2.52
CA THR A 420 20.76 -11.92 -1.41
C THR A 420 21.77 -10.78 -1.33
N SER A 421 22.40 -10.63 -0.15
CA SER A 421 23.53 -9.71 0.02
C SER A 421 24.68 -10.00 -0.94
N ASN A 422 24.89 -11.27 -1.28
CA ASN A 422 25.90 -11.69 -2.24
C ASN A 422 25.68 -11.07 -3.63
N LEU A 423 24.43 -10.84 -4.05
CA LEU A 423 24.18 -10.21 -5.35
C LEU A 423 24.63 -8.75 -5.37
N PHE A 424 24.55 -8.03 -4.25
CA PHE A 424 25.12 -6.69 -4.15
C PHE A 424 26.64 -6.72 -4.25
N ASP A 425 27.31 -7.66 -3.58
CA ASP A 425 28.77 -7.84 -3.70
C ASP A 425 29.18 -8.15 -5.15
N LEU A 426 28.38 -8.95 -5.87
CA LEU A 426 28.62 -9.29 -7.27
C LEU A 426 28.42 -8.08 -8.21
N LEU A 427 27.44 -7.23 -7.93
CA LEU A 427 27.25 -5.94 -8.63
C LEU A 427 28.44 -4.99 -8.37
N GLU A 428 28.93 -4.91 -7.13
CA GLU A 428 30.10 -4.09 -6.77
C GLU A 428 31.38 -4.60 -7.47
N LYS A 429 31.55 -5.93 -7.54
CA LYS A 429 32.65 -6.58 -8.25
C LYS A 429 32.50 -6.56 -9.78
N LYS A 430 31.39 -6.03 -10.31
CA LYS A 430 31.07 -5.94 -11.74
C LYS A 430 31.05 -7.29 -12.47
N THR A 431 30.82 -8.39 -11.74
CA THR A 431 30.55 -9.70 -12.37
C THR A 431 29.08 -9.85 -12.73
N HIS A 432 28.24 -9.01 -12.14
CA HIS A 432 26.84 -8.83 -12.51
C HIS A 432 26.59 -7.36 -12.81
N TYR A 433 25.54 -7.08 -13.57
CA TYR A 433 25.13 -5.73 -13.92
C TYR A 433 23.62 -5.62 -13.98
N ILE A 434 23.12 -4.39 -13.85
CA ILE A 434 21.69 -4.10 -14.01
C ILE A 434 21.42 -3.97 -15.51
N LEU A 435 20.82 -5.02 -16.09
CA LEU A 435 20.40 -5.01 -17.50
C LEU A 435 19.21 -4.08 -17.72
N THR A 436 18.23 -4.13 -16.81
CA THR A 436 17.07 -3.22 -16.83
C THR A 436 16.84 -2.61 -15.46
N PRO A 437 16.94 -1.28 -15.30
CA PRO A 437 16.75 -0.63 -14.01
C PRO A 437 15.26 -0.58 -13.61
N PRO A 438 14.96 -0.44 -12.31
CA PRO A 438 13.60 -0.24 -11.84
C PRO A 438 13.04 1.13 -12.20
N ARG A 439 11.73 1.20 -12.40
CA ARG A 439 11.04 2.44 -12.80
C ARG A 439 11.09 3.50 -11.71
N THR A 440 11.16 3.08 -10.44
CA THR A 440 11.27 4.01 -9.29
C THR A 440 12.71 4.35 -8.90
N GLY A 441 13.70 3.79 -9.59
CA GLY A 441 15.12 3.93 -9.24
C GLY A 441 15.58 2.97 -8.13
N LEU A 442 16.90 2.78 -8.03
CA LEU A 442 17.57 1.78 -7.18
C LEU A 442 17.89 2.25 -5.75
N LYS A 443 17.34 3.38 -5.29
CA LYS A 443 17.71 4.00 -4.00
C LYS A 443 17.52 3.12 -2.78
#